data_AF-A0A834JBM4-F1
#
_entry.id   AF-A0A834JBM4-F1
#
_cell.length_a   1.000
_cell.length_b   1.000
_cell.length_c   1.000
_cell.angle_alpha   90.00
_cell.angle_beta   90.00
_cell.angle_gamma   90.00
#
_symmetry.space_group_name_H-M   'P 1'
#
loop_
_entity.id
_entity.type
_entity.pdbx_description
1 polymer ?
#
loop_
_entity_poly.entity_id
_entity_poly.type
_entity_poly.pdbx_seq_one_letter_code
_entity_poly.pdbx_strand_id
1 'polypeptide(L)'
;MNDFKVEFSIPFATAREADVVYQVLRVDKEPPRSGVSKNIEQKDNLLQISFFSTEIRKLRVGITSFFDSLTLITETIQQFGPPEPVNRMEHTPAPYAPRAVYGYAMYIGFNLLFLLYLIWSVVPDYILKDYLGLSYYPSKYWAIAIPVWALTALATFAFIIYPAINLLMTPDIDDIRTITDNYAQHRKETIPGGVPPVFDIPITEVCRQLYLSKEIKLKRN
;
A
#
# COMPACT_ATOMS: atom_id res chain seq x y z
N MET A 1 3.29 -32.14 41.07
CA MET A 1 3.60 -30.99 40.20
C MET A 1 2.42 -30.07 40.29
N ASN A 2 2.56 -28.97 41.03
CA ASN A 2 1.47 -28.02 41.23
C ASN A 2 1.63 -26.93 40.18
N ASP A 3 0.83 -26.99 39.13
CA ASP A 3 0.75 -25.90 38.16
C ASP A 3 -0.02 -24.75 38.82
N PHE A 4 0.63 -23.58 38.88
CA PHE A 4 0.03 -22.38 39.43
C PHE A 4 -0.75 -21.67 38.32
N LYS A 5 -2.03 -21.40 38.62
CA LYS A 5 -2.94 -20.71 37.72
C LYS A 5 -3.42 -19.42 38.36
N VAL A 6 -3.35 -18.32 37.62
CA VAL A 6 -3.89 -17.02 38.04
C VAL A 6 -4.80 -16.51 36.94
N GLU A 7 -6.01 -16.10 37.33
CA GLU A 7 -7.01 -15.51 36.43
C GLU A 7 -7.43 -14.15 36.96
N PHE A 8 -7.55 -13.18 36.08
CA PHE A 8 -8.10 -11.88 36.42
C PHE A 8 -8.87 -11.28 35.24
N SER A 9 -9.84 -10.43 35.57
CA SER A 9 -10.75 -9.79 34.64
C SER A 9 -10.64 -8.28 34.80
N ILE A 10 -10.32 -7.59 33.71
CA ILE A 10 -10.11 -6.13 33.71
C ILE A 10 -11.25 -5.49 32.92
N PRO A 11 -12.12 -4.68 33.57
CA PRO A 11 -13.14 -3.90 32.88
C PRO A 11 -12.52 -2.64 32.28
N PHE A 12 -12.88 -2.32 31.04
CA PHE A 12 -12.54 -1.05 30.39
C PHE A 12 -13.77 -0.11 30.36
N ALA A 13 -13.61 1.14 29.94
CA ALA A 13 -14.75 2.06 29.86
C ALA A 13 -15.58 1.79 28.60
N THR A 14 -14.94 1.35 27.52
CA THR A 14 -15.59 1.02 26.25
C THR A 14 -15.12 -0.33 25.69
N ALA A 15 -16.02 -1.01 24.96
CA ALA A 15 -15.66 -2.24 24.23
C ALA A 15 -14.55 -2.01 23.19
N ARG A 16 -14.39 -0.77 22.72
CA ARG A 16 -13.35 -0.39 21.75
C ARG A 16 -11.97 -0.30 22.41
N GLU A 17 -11.87 0.29 23.60
CA GLU A 17 -10.63 0.29 24.38
C GLU A 17 -10.18 -1.15 24.67
N ALA A 18 -11.12 -2.00 25.08
CA ALA A 18 -10.84 -3.42 25.33
C ALA A 18 -10.31 -4.14 24.07
N ASP A 19 -10.85 -3.85 22.88
CA ASP A 19 -10.40 -4.44 21.62
C ASP A 19 -9.01 -3.95 21.21
N VAL A 20 -8.73 -2.65 21.35
CA VAL A 20 -7.39 -2.10 21.07
C VAL A 20 -6.36 -2.72 22.02
N VAL A 21 -6.65 -2.77 23.32
CA VAL A 21 -5.78 -3.38 24.32
C VAL A 21 -5.55 -4.86 24.02
N TYR A 22 -6.61 -5.60 23.67
CA TYR A 22 -6.51 -7.00 23.27
C TYR A 22 -5.60 -7.19 22.04
N GLN A 23 -5.78 -6.38 21.00
CA GLN A 23 -4.99 -6.46 19.78
C GLN A 23 -3.50 -6.19 20.03
N VAL A 24 -3.17 -5.20 20.86
CA VAL A 24 -1.77 -4.91 21.23
C VAL A 24 -1.17 -6.05 22.04
N LEU A 25 -1.88 -6.55 23.05
CA LEU A 25 -1.39 -7.61 23.94
C LEU A 25 -1.30 -8.99 23.28
N ARG A 26 -2.06 -9.24 22.21
CA ARG A 26 -2.07 -10.52 21.47
C ARG A 26 -0.81 -10.72 20.63
N VAL A 27 -0.24 -9.64 20.09
CA VAL A 27 0.87 -9.72 19.12
C VAL A 27 2.15 -10.24 19.77
N ASP A 28 2.34 -10.00 21.07
CA ASP A 28 3.56 -10.37 21.77
C ASP A 28 3.44 -11.80 22.35
N LYS A 29 3.93 -12.80 21.63
CA LYS A 29 4.06 -14.17 22.17
C LYS A 29 5.22 -14.20 23.15
N GLU A 30 4.97 -14.59 24.39
CA GLU A 30 6.03 -14.67 25.39
C GLU A 30 7.15 -15.60 24.91
N PRO A 31 8.42 -15.23 25.14
CA PRO A 31 9.54 -16.05 24.73
C PRO A 31 9.47 -17.42 25.45
N PRO A 32 9.77 -18.52 24.77
CA PRO A 32 9.67 -19.88 25.34
C PRO A 32 10.56 -20.12 26.58
N ARG A 33 11.51 -19.22 26.85
CA ARG A 33 12.35 -19.21 28.06
C ARG A 33 11.61 -18.71 29.32
N SER A 34 10.44 -18.10 29.18
CA SER A 34 9.59 -17.58 30.26
C SER A 34 9.06 -18.71 31.15
N GLY A 35 8.72 -19.88 30.57
CA GLY A 35 8.06 -20.97 31.30
C GLY A 35 6.63 -20.63 31.76
N VAL A 36 6.07 -19.52 31.28
CA VAL A 36 4.71 -19.04 31.54
C VAL A 36 3.92 -19.11 30.23
N SER A 37 2.69 -19.61 30.31
CA SER A 37 1.74 -19.60 29.20
C SER A 37 0.61 -18.64 29.55
N LYS A 38 0.32 -17.69 28.66
CA LYS A 38 -0.78 -16.73 28.78
C LYS A 38 -1.87 -17.06 27.77
N ASN A 39 -3.12 -17.10 28.21
CA ASN A 39 -4.28 -17.08 27.33
C ASN A 39 -5.12 -15.84 27.65
N ILE A 40 -5.32 -15.02 26.63
CA ILE A 40 -6.02 -13.74 26.71
C ILE A 40 -7.30 -13.89 25.87
N GLU A 41 -8.44 -13.66 26.48
CA GLU A 41 -9.74 -13.66 25.83
C GLU A 41 -10.44 -12.33 26.12
N GLN A 42 -11.07 -11.75 25.10
CA GLN A 42 -11.87 -10.55 25.25
C GLN A 42 -13.35 -10.90 25.12
N LYS A 43 -14.17 -10.43 26.07
CA LYS A 43 -15.63 -10.48 26.03
C LYS A 43 -16.16 -9.06 26.15
N ASP A 44 -16.52 -8.47 25.02
CA ASP A 44 -17.03 -7.09 24.90
C ASP A 44 -16.12 -6.06 25.58
N ASN A 45 -16.45 -5.66 26.80
CA ASN A 45 -15.77 -4.65 27.62
C ASN A 45 -14.89 -5.26 28.75
N LEU A 46 -14.81 -6.59 28.82
CA LEU A 46 -14.04 -7.31 29.83
C LEU A 46 -12.91 -8.07 29.15
N LEU A 47 -11.68 -7.80 29.59
CA LEU A 47 -10.50 -8.55 29.19
C LEU A 47 -10.23 -9.62 30.25
N GLN A 48 -10.40 -10.89 29.89
CA GLN A 48 -10.16 -12.04 30.74
C GLN A 48 -8.79 -12.64 30.40
N ILE A 49 -7.90 -12.70 31.38
CA ILE A 49 -6.54 -13.20 31.18
C ILE A 49 -6.27 -14.35 32.15
N SER A 50 -5.70 -15.42 31.62
CA SER A 50 -5.30 -16.61 32.38
C SER A 50 -3.81 -16.90 32.18
N PHE A 51 -3.07 -16.95 33.28
CA PHE A 51 -1.66 -17.28 33.31
C PHE A 51 -1.45 -18.66 33.94
N PHE A 52 -0.57 -19.45 33.33
CA PHE A 52 -0.18 -20.78 33.79
C PHE A 52 1.35 -20.86 33.92
N SER A 53 1.86 -21.37 35.04
CA SER A 53 3.29 -21.55 35.26
C SER A 53 3.58 -22.73 36.19
N THR A 54 4.71 -23.40 35.97
CA THR A 54 5.22 -24.46 36.85
C THR A 54 5.91 -23.89 38.09
N GLU A 55 6.35 -22.63 38.06
CA GLU A 55 7.08 -21.97 39.15
C GLU A 55 6.46 -20.61 39.49
N ILE A 56 6.32 -20.34 40.80
CA ILE A 56 5.73 -19.08 41.29
C ILE A 56 6.60 -17.84 40.98
N ARG A 57 7.93 -18.01 40.94
CA ARG A 57 8.87 -16.92 40.64
C ARG A 57 8.69 -16.42 39.21
N LYS A 58 8.53 -17.35 38.26
CA LYS A 58 8.30 -17.05 36.83
C LYS A 58 6.92 -16.44 36.63
N LEU A 59 5.91 -16.97 37.32
CA LEU A 59 4.55 -16.43 37.30
C LEU A 59 4.50 -14.97 37.76
N ARG A 60 5.19 -14.64 38.86
CA ARG A 60 5.27 -13.25 39.35
C ARG A 60 5.89 -12.33 38.30
N VAL A 61 7.02 -12.72 37.71
CA VAL A 61 7.72 -11.90 36.72
C VAL A 61 6.85 -11.68 35.47
N GLY A 62 6.18 -12.71 34.97
CA GLY A 62 5.27 -12.60 33.83
C GLY A 62 4.08 -11.68 34.10
N ILE A 63 3.45 -11.81 35.29
CA ILE A 63 2.33 -10.96 35.69
C ILE A 63 2.78 -9.50 35.85
N THR A 64 3.92 -9.24 36.49
CA THR A 64 4.45 -7.87 36.64
C THR A 64 4.72 -7.23 35.29
N SER A 65 5.42 -7.92 34.39
CA SER A 65 5.70 -7.42 33.03
C SER A 65 4.43 -7.15 32.22
N PHE A 66 3.39 -7.96 32.43
CA PHE A 66 2.10 -7.76 31.79
C PHE A 66 1.42 -6.48 32.29
N PHE A 67 1.40 -6.24 33.60
CA PHE A 67 0.81 -5.02 34.16
C PHE A 67 1.60 -3.77 33.78
N ASP A 68 2.92 -3.84 33.65
CA ASP A 68 3.73 -2.74 33.13
C ASP A 68 3.31 -2.38 31.69
N SER A 69 3.10 -3.39 30.85
CA SER A 69 2.62 -3.22 29.48
C SER A 69 1.20 -2.65 29.44
N LEU A 70 0.30 -3.13 30.30
CA LEU A 70 -1.09 -2.65 30.39
C LEU A 70 -1.15 -1.19 30.87
N THR A 71 -0.28 -0.83 31.81
CA THR A 71 -0.16 0.54 32.32
C THR A 71 0.26 1.47 31.19
N LEU A 72 1.29 1.09 30.43
CA LEU A 72 1.73 1.84 29.27
C LEU A 72 0.62 2.04 28.22
N ILE A 73 -0.16 1.00 27.93
CA ILE A 73 -1.27 1.09 26.97
C ILE A 73 -2.36 2.03 27.50
N THR A 74 -2.71 1.93 28.79
CA THR A 74 -3.72 2.80 29.40
C THR A 74 -3.28 4.27 29.38
N GLU A 75 -2.02 4.55 29.73
CA GLU A 75 -1.44 5.89 29.63
C GLU A 75 -1.43 6.41 28.19
N THR A 76 -1.11 5.55 27.23
CA THR A 76 -1.14 5.91 25.80
C THR A 76 -2.56 6.24 25.33
N ILE A 77 -3.56 5.46 25.74
CA ILE A 77 -4.97 5.72 25.44
C ILE A 77 -5.42 7.03 26.11
N GLN A 78 -4.95 7.33 27.32
CA GLN A 78 -5.28 8.59 28.00
C GLN A 78 -4.60 9.80 27.34
N GLN A 79 -3.36 9.66 26.88
CA GLN A 79 -2.57 10.74 26.29
C GLN A 79 -2.96 11.04 24.82
N PHE A 80 -3.37 10.01 24.06
CA PHE A 80 -3.64 10.11 22.63
C PHE A 80 -5.09 9.75 22.23
N GLY A 81 -5.95 9.39 23.18
CA GLY A 81 -7.35 9.00 22.94
C GLY A 81 -8.35 10.14 23.11
N PRO A 82 -9.66 9.88 22.89
CA PRO A 82 -10.32 8.57 22.82
C PRO A 82 -10.14 7.83 21.48
N PRO A 83 -10.23 6.48 21.47
CA PRO A 83 -10.12 5.72 20.22
C PRO A 83 -11.24 6.12 19.26
N GLU A 84 -10.86 6.50 18.05
CA GLU A 84 -11.84 6.87 17.03
C GLU A 84 -12.88 5.76 16.85
N PRO A 85 -14.18 6.14 16.68
CA PRO A 85 -15.21 5.17 16.37
C PRO A 85 -14.81 4.39 15.12
N VAL A 86 -15.18 3.11 15.06
CA VAL A 86 -14.88 2.23 13.91
C VAL A 86 -15.74 2.64 12.71
N ASN A 87 -15.54 3.85 12.20
CA ASN A 87 -15.75 4.13 10.79
C ASN A 87 -14.58 3.46 10.10
N ARG A 88 -14.81 2.21 9.67
CA ARG A 88 -13.84 1.43 8.91
C ARG A 88 -13.19 2.35 7.89
N MET A 89 -11.87 2.53 8.00
CA MET A 89 -11.10 3.31 7.06
C MET A 89 -11.20 2.64 5.67
N GLU A 90 -12.19 3.04 4.88
CA GLU A 90 -12.34 2.63 3.49
C GLU A 90 -11.22 3.21 2.60
N HIS A 91 -10.43 4.15 3.12
CA HIS A 91 -9.42 4.90 2.35
C HIS A 91 -7.96 4.52 2.60
N THR A 92 -7.63 3.61 3.53
CA THR A 92 -6.22 3.22 3.71
C THR A 92 -5.76 2.38 2.52
N PRO A 93 -4.72 2.73 1.75
CA PRO A 93 -4.28 1.96 0.57
C PRO A 93 -3.66 0.59 0.91
N ALA A 94 -3.66 0.19 2.17
CA ALA A 94 -3.10 -1.08 2.64
C ALA A 94 -3.91 -2.29 2.13
N PRO A 95 -3.25 -3.42 1.85
CA PRO A 95 -3.91 -4.66 1.40
C PRO A 95 -4.87 -5.16 2.49
N TYR A 96 -6.17 -5.14 2.18
CA TYR A 96 -7.25 -5.54 3.08
C TYR A 96 -7.98 -6.74 2.48
N ALA A 97 -8.10 -7.84 3.24
CA ALA A 97 -8.64 -9.10 2.73
C ALA A 97 -10.08 -8.97 2.16
N PRO A 98 -11.02 -8.24 2.79
CA PRO A 98 -12.32 -7.96 2.18
C PRO A 98 -12.27 -7.16 0.86
N ARG A 99 -11.25 -6.32 0.63
CA ARG A 99 -11.14 -5.58 -0.64
C ARG A 99 -10.78 -6.48 -1.83
N ALA A 100 -10.02 -7.54 -1.60
CA ALA A 100 -9.70 -8.52 -2.63
C ALA A 100 -10.96 -9.24 -3.16
N VAL A 101 -12.01 -9.32 -2.33
CA VAL A 101 -13.29 -9.94 -2.72
C VAL A 101 -13.97 -9.17 -3.84
N TYR A 102 -13.93 -7.82 -3.83
CA TYR A 102 -14.52 -7.02 -4.90
C TYR A 102 -13.80 -7.25 -6.24
N GLY A 103 -12.47 -7.27 -6.22
CA GLY A 103 -11.67 -7.57 -7.42
C GLY A 103 -11.96 -8.98 -7.96
N TYR A 104 -12.10 -9.96 -7.06
CA TYR A 104 -12.45 -11.33 -7.43
C TYR A 104 -13.88 -11.44 -7.99
N ALA A 105 -14.85 -10.76 -7.38
CA ALA A 105 -16.23 -10.71 -7.88
C ALA A 105 -16.29 -10.03 -9.27
N MET A 106 -15.55 -8.94 -9.45
CA MET A 106 -15.43 -8.27 -10.75
C MET A 106 -14.78 -9.18 -11.79
N TYR A 107 -13.74 -9.93 -11.42
CA TYR A 107 -13.09 -10.91 -12.31
C TYR A 107 -14.07 -11.99 -12.77
N ILE A 108 -14.83 -12.61 -11.85
CA ILE A 108 -15.84 -13.62 -12.21
C ILE A 108 -16.91 -13.00 -13.10
N GLY A 109 -17.43 -11.83 -12.73
CA GLY A 109 -18.46 -11.13 -13.51
C GLY A 109 -18.00 -10.80 -14.92
N PHE A 110 -16.79 -10.26 -15.07
CA PHE A 110 -16.22 -9.94 -16.37
C PHE A 110 -15.98 -11.20 -17.22
N ASN A 111 -15.45 -12.28 -16.65
CA ASN A 111 -15.25 -13.54 -17.38
C ASN A 111 -16.58 -14.15 -17.83
N LEU A 112 -17.61 -14.13 -16.98
CA LEU A 112 -18.92 -14.65 -17.33
C LEU A 112 -19.54 -13.84 -18.47
N LEU A 113 -19.50 -12.51 -18.39
CA LEU A 113 -19.99 -11.62 -19.45
C LEU A 113 -19.19 -11.81 -20.75
N PHE A 114 -17.88 -12.01 -20.66
CA PHE A 114 -17.03 -12.25 -21.83
C PHE A 114 -17.35 -13.59 -22.50
N LEU A 115 -17.55 -14.65 -21.73
CA LEU A 115 -17.98 -15.95 -22.28
C LEU A 115 -19.36 -15.84 -22.93
N LEU A 116 -20.31 -15.16 -22.29
CA LEU A 116 -21.63 -14.90 -22.86
C LEU A 116 -21.53 -14.11 -24.17
N TYR A 117 -20.66 -13.09 -24.21
CA TYR A 117 -20.38 -12.30 -25.40
C TYR A 117 -19.80 -13.15 -26.55
N LEU A 118 -18.84 -14.03 -26.26
CA LEU A 118 -18.28 -14.93 -27.27
C LEU A 118 -19.31 -15.92 -27.81
N ILE A 119 -20.11 -16.51 -26.92
CA ILE A 119 -21.21 -17.41 -27.32
C ILE A 119 -22.19 -16.66 -28.22
N TRP A 120 -22.63 -15.48 -27.80
CA TRP A 120 -23.53 -14.65 -28.60
C TRP A 120 -22.92 -14.24 -29.96
N SER A 121 -21.61 -13.95 -30.01
CA SER A 121 -20.91 -13.59 -31.23
C SER A 121 -20.76 -14.75 -32.22
N VAL A 122 -20.55 -15.97 -31.74
CA VAL A 122 -20.26 -17.15 -32.60
C VAL A 122 -21.55 -17.85 -33.02
N VAL A 123 -22.57 -17.88 -32.17
CA VAL A 123 -23.80 -18.63 -32.45
C VAL A 123 -24.58 -17.98 -33.62
N PRO A 124 -24.92 -18.74 -34.67
CA PRO A 124 -25.71 -18.25 -35.80
C PRO A 124 -27.14 -17.78 -35.43
N ASP A 125 -27.67 -16.83 -36.21
CA ASP A 125 -28.96 -16.18 -35.95
C ASP A 125 -30.16 -17.13 -35.95
N TYR A 126 -30.11 -18.18 -36.79
CA TYR A 126 -31.17 -19.19 -36.84
C TYR A 126 -31.28 -19.94 -35.51
N ILE A 127 -30.17 -20.19 -34.82
CA ILE A 127 -30.20 -20.90 -33.53
C ILE A 127 -30.85 -20.04 -32.46
N LEU A 128 -30.53 -18.74 -32.42
CA LEU A 128 -31.12 -17.81 -31.44
C LEU A 128 -32.62 -17.63 -31.65
N LYS A 129 -33.07 -17.60 -32.91
CA LYS A 129 -34.48 -17.40 -33.25
C LYS A 129 -35.31 -18.66 -33.06
N ASP A 130 -34.86 -19.80 -33.60
CA ASP A 130 -35.69 -21.00 -33.71
C ASP A 130 -35.68 -21.84 -32.43
N TYR A 131 -34.55 -21.92 -31.72
CA TYR A 131 -34.43 -22.74 -30.50
C TYR A 131 -34.61 -21.92 -29.22
N LEU A 132 -34.14 -20.67 -29.24
CA LEU A 132 -34.12 -19.80 -28.05
C LEU A 132 -35.32 -18.81 -28.02
N GLY A 133 -36.08 -18.70 -29.11
CA GLY A 133 -37.28 -17.87 -29.20
C GLY A 133 -37.03 -16.37 -29.09
N LEU A 134 -35.78 -15.92 -29.28
CA LEU A 134 -35.41 -14.51 -29.16
C LEU A 134 -35.70 -13.75 -30.46
N SER A 135 -36.86 -13.08 -30.50
CA SER A 135 -37.28 -12.26 -31.65
C SER A 135 -36.53 -10.93 -31.78
N TYR A 136 -35.97 -10.41 -30.68
CA TYR A 136 -35.25 -9.13 -30.68
C TYR A 136 -33.92 -9.24 -29.92
N TYR A 137 -32.82 -9.09 -30.65
CA TYR A 137 -31.46 -9.03 -30.12
C TYR A 137 -30.64 -7.99 -30.90
N PRO A 138 -29.61 -7.38 -30.29
CA PRO A 138 -28.79 -6.38 -30.97
C PRO A 138 -28.12 -6.96 -32.23
N SER A 139 -27.84 -6.10 -33.21
CA SER A 139 -27.16 -6.53 -34.44
C SER A 139 -25.78 -7.13 -34.13
N LYS A 140 -25.42 -8.24 -34.79
CA LYS A 140 -24.10 -8.86 -34.68
C LYS A 140 -22.94 -7.95 -35.09
N TYR A 141 -23.23 -6.87 -35.81
CA TYR A 141 -22.25 -5.81 -36.08
C TYR A 141 -21.57 -5.30 -34.81
N TRP A 142 -22.30 -5.23 -33.69
CA TRP A 142 -21.75 -4.79 -32.41
C TRP A 142 -20.64 -5.71 -31.88
N ALA A 143 -20.62 -6.99 -32.28
CA ALA A 143 -19.56 -7.92 -31.91
C ALA A 143 -18.19 -7.54 -32.51
N ILE A 144 -18.18 -6.79 -33.61
CA ILE A 144 -16.95 -6.30 -34.25
C ILE A 144 -16.73 -4.83 -33.88
N ALA A 145 -17.80 -4.04 -33.77
CA ALA A 145 -17.69 -2.64 -33.41
C ALA A 145 -17.08 -2.44 -32.02
N ILE A 146 -17.51 -3.18 -30.99
CA ILE A 146 -17.00 -3.03 -29.63
C ILE A 146 -15.47 -3.19 -29.55
N PRO A 147 -14.85 -4.29 -30.05
CA PRO A 147 -13.40 -4.45 -29.98
C PRO A 147 -12.65 -3.42 -30.83
N VAL A 148 -13.19 -3.04 -32.00
CA VAL A 148 -12.57 -2.01 -32.85
C VAL A 148 -12.57 -0.65 -32.14
N TRP A 149 -13.69 -0.23 -31.56
CA TRP A 149 -13.79 1.03 -30.82
C TRP A 149 -12.93 1.03 -29.54
N ALA A 150 -12.83 -0.10 -28.84
CA ALA A 150 -11.95 -0.23 -27.69
C ALA A 150 -10.47 -0.08 -28.10
N LEU A 151 -10.05 -0.72 -29.20
CA LEU A 151 -8.69 -0.61 -29.70
C LEU A 151 -8.36 0.80 -30.20
N THR A 152 -9.27 1.45 -30.94
CA THR A 152 -9.06 2.82 -31.42
C THR A 152 -9.02 3.83 -30.26
N ALA A 153 -9.88 3.67 -29.25
CA ALA A 153 -9.85 4.50 -28.05
C ALA A 153 -8.53 4.32 -27.28
N LEU A 154 -8.07 3.09 -27.08
CA LEU A 154 -6.80 2.79 -26.41
C LEU A 154 -5.61 3.38 -27.18
N ALA A 155 -5.56 3.20 -28.51
CA ALA A 155 -4.50 3.74 -29.35
C ALA A 155 -4.49 5.28 -29.32
N THR A 156 -5.66 5.91 -29.43
CA THR A 156 -5.80 7.37 -29.33
C THR A 156 -5.33 7.87 -27.97
N PHE A 157 -5.69 7.18 -26.89
CA PHE A 157 -5.27 7.54 -25.56
C PHE A 157 -3.75 7.44 -25.39
N ALA A 158 -3.15 6.33 -25.81
CA ALA A 158 -1.73 6.06 -25.63
C ALA A 158 -0.82 6.93 -26.51
N PHE A 159 -1.19 7.16 -27.78
CA PHE A 159 -0.31 7.83 -28.75
C PHE A 159 -0.60 9.32 -28.92
N ILE A 160 -1.82 9.77 -28.64
CA ILE A 160 -2.21 11.17 -28.84
C ILE A 160 -2.40 11.84 -27.48
N ILE A 161 -3.34 11.34 -26.67
CA ILE A 161 -3.75 12.03 -25.44
C ILE A 161 -2.61 12.04 -24.41
N TYR A 162 -1.99 10.90 -24.14
CA TYR A 162 -0.96 10.79 -23.12
C TYR A 162 0.29 11.64 -23.43
N PRO A 163 0.87 11.59 -24.64
CA PRO A 163 1.97 12.49 -25.01
C PRO A 163 1.54 13.96 -25.04
N ALA A 164 0.32 14.27 -25.48
CA ALA A 164 -0.17 15.64 -25.49
C ALA A 164 -0.30 16.22 -24.08
N ILE A 165 -0.79 15.44 -23.12
CA ILE A 165 -0.86 15.85 -21.70
C ILE A 165 0.56 16.04 -21.14
N ASN A 166 1.47 15.10 -21.42
CA ASN A 166 2.86 15.23 -20.98
C ASN A 166 3.51 16.50 -21.56
N LEU A 167 3.27 16.80 -22.84
CA LEU A 167 3.77 18.01 -23.48
C LEU A 167 3.15 19.28 -22.88
N LEU A 168 1.85 19.28 -22.58
CA LEU A 168 1.16 20.40 -21.94
C LEU A 168 1.66 20.68 -20.50
N MET A 169 2.09 19.64 -19.78
CA MET A 169 2.66 19.79 -18.43
C MET A 169 4.15 20.12 -18.44
N THR A 170 4.84 19.94 -19.57
CA THR A 170 6.27 20.24 -19.68
C THR A 170 6.47 21.75 -19.85
N PRO A 171 7.41 22.39 -19.11
CA PRO A 171 7.81 23.77 -19.36
C PRO A 171 8.29 23.99 -20.80
N ASP A 172 8.31 25.24 -21.26
CA ASP A 172 8.83 25.57 -22.59
C ASP A 172 10.30 25.13 -22.74
N ILE A 173 10.70 24.80 -23.96
CA ILE A 173 12.04 24.26 -24.27
C ILE A 173 13.13 25.28 -23.88
N ASP A 174 12.81 26.57 -23.98
CA ASP A 174 13.72 27.67 -23.66
C ASP A 174 13.72 28.06 -22.17
N ASP A 175 12.92 27.43 -21.32
CA ASP A 175 12.91 27.71 -19.88
C ASP A 175 14.17 27.14 -19.21
N ILE A 176 14.89 27.99 -18.47
CA ILE A 176 16.07 27.60 -17.69
C ILE A 176 15.77 26.48 -16.69
N ARG A 177 14.50 26.35 -16.27
CA ARG A 177 14.02 25.27 -15.41
C ARG A 177 14.14 23.88 -16.04
N THR A 178 14.20 23.80 -17.37
CA THR A 178 14.42 22.55 -18.12
C THR A 178 15.88 22.07 -18.00
N ILE A 179 16.81 22.98 -17.70
CA ILE A 179 18.25 22.69 -17.57
C ILE A 179 18.69 22.60 -16.10
N THR A 180 18.13 23.45 -15.24
CA THR A 180 18.53 23.63 -13.84
C THR A 180 17.30 23.57 -12.94
N ASP A 181 17.34 22.74 -11.90
CA ASP A 181 16.31 22.69 -10.88
C ASP A 181 16.54 23.75 -9.77
N ASN A 182 15.57 23.91 -8.87
CA ASN A 182 15.67 24.87 -7.76
C ASN A 182 16.74 24.48 -6.72
N TYR A 183 17.26 23.25 -6.75
CA TYR A 183 18.24 22.75 -5.80
C TYR A 183 19.68 22.76 -6.33
N ALA A 184 19.89 23.05 -7.62
CA ALA A 184 21.20 23.14 -8.24
C ALA A 184 22.09 24.18 -7.55
N GLN A 185 23.24 23.74 -7.06
CA GLN A 185 24.20 24.59 -6.36
C GLN A 185 25.15 25.23 -7.36
N HIS A 186 25.06 26.54 -7.54
CA HIS A 186 25.97 27.26 -8.43
C HIS A 186 27.30 27.57 -7.73
N ARG A 187 28.39 27.65 -8.51
CA ARG A 187 29.71 28.00 -8.01
C ARG A 187 29.64 29.35 -7.27
N LYS A 188 29.97 29.34 -5.99
CA LYS A 188 30.14 30.55 -5.17
C LYS A 188 31.61 30.97 -5.12
N GLU A 189 31.85 32.25 -4.87
CA GLU A 189 33.21 32.77 -4.71
C GLU A 189 33.94 32.06 -3.57
N THR A 190 35.20 31.72 -3.82
CA THR A 190 36.05 31.01 -2.88
C THR A 190 36.82 32.00 -2.03
N ILE A 191 36.90 31.74 -0.73
CA ILE A 191 37.79 32.48 0.16
C ILE A 191 39.23 32.17 -0.31
N PRO A 192 40.11 33.17 -0.54
CA PRO A 192 41.47 32.93 -1.00
C PRO A 192 42.23 32.04 -0.01
N GLY A 193 42.68 30.87 -0.48
CA GLY A 193 43.37 29.85 0.31
C GLY A 193 42.48 28.76 0.92
N GLY A 194 41.15 28.87 0.77
CA GLY A 194 40.19 27.86 1.22
C GLY A 194 39.82 26.82 0.15
N VAL A 195 39.29 25.68 0.60
CA VAL A 195 38.67 24.68 -0.29
C VAL A 195 37.32 25.23 -0.80
N PRO A 196 37.00 25.12 -2.10
CA PRO A 196 35.72 25.57 -2.62
C PRO A 196 34.53 24.83 -1.99
N PRO A 197 33.40 25.52 -1.77
CA PRO A 197 32.17 24.86 -1.37
C PRO A 197 31.71 23.88 -2.46
N VAL A 198 30.92 22.87 -2.08
CA VAL A 198 30.31 21.95 -3.04
C VAL A 198 29.39 22.75 -3.98
N PHE A 199 29.53 22.51 -5.29
CA PHE A 199 28.67 23.09 -6.32
C PHE A 199 28.56 22.11 -7.49
N ASP A 200 27.48 22.22 -8.24
CA ASP A 200 27.20 21.41 -9.42
C ASP A 200 27.94 21.97 -10.63
N ILE A 201 28.65 21.10 -11.34
CA ILE A 201 29.38 21.45 -12.56
C ILE A 201 28.42 21.28 -13.74
N PRO A 202 28.28 22.27 -14.64
CA PRO A 202 27.40 22.15 -15.79
C PRO A 202 27.84 20.98 -16.68
N ILE A 203 26.86 20.23 -17.18
CA ILE A 203 27.08 19.02 -17.98
C ILE A 203 28.00 19.26 -19.18
N THR A 204 27.94 20.45 -19.78
CA THR A 204 28.80 20.86 -20.89
C THR A 204 30.29 20.81 -20.52
N GLU A 205 30.64 21.25 -19.32
CA GLU A 205 32.04 21.29 -18.87
C GLU A 205 32.53 19.88 -18.49
N VAL A 206 31.67 19.08 -17.86
CA VAL A 206 31.92 17.66 -17.57
C VAL A 206 32.18 16.88 -18.86
N CYS A 207 31.31 17.06 -19.86
CA CYS A 207 31.45 16.41 -21.17
C CYS A 207 32.73 16.86 -21.89
N ARG A 208 33.03 18.15 -21.88
CA ARG A 208 34.26 18.69 -22.47
C ARG A 208 35.51 18.09 -21.82
N GLN A 209 35.53 18.00 -20.50
CA GLN A 209 36.69 17.53 -19.77
C GLN A 209 36.88 16.01 -19.85
N LEU A 210 35.80 15.23 -19.80
CA LEU A 210 35.86 13.76 -19.89
C LEU A 210 36.10 13.26 -21.32
N TYR A 211 35.42 13.82 -22.31
CA TYR A 211 35.42 13.27 -23.67
C TYR A 211 36.30 14.08 -24.64
N LEU A 212 36.33 15.41 -24.53
CA LEU A 212 37.06 16.27 -25.49
C LEU A 212 38.54 16.45 -25.13
N SER A 213 38.89 16.43 -23.84
CA SER A 213 40.29 16.64 -23.39
C SER A 213 41.25 15.54 -23.87
N LYS A 214 40.72 14.32 -24.13
CA LYS A 214 41.50 13.16 -24.55
C LYS A 214 42.02 13.31 -25.99
N GLU A 215 41.24 13.89 -26.89
CA GLU A 215 41.67 14.15 -28.27
C GLU A 215 42.75 15.24 -28.36
N ILE A 216 42.64 16.29 -27.53
CA ILE A 216 43.61 17.40 -27.53
C ILE A 216 44.98 16.94 -26.99
N LYS A 217 45.02 15.99 -26.05
CA LYS A 217 46.27 15.37 -25.59
C LYS A 217 46.90 14.44 -26.62
N LEU A 218 46.10 13.79 -27.47
CA LEU A 218 46.57 12.89 -28.53
C LEU A 218 47.10 13.63 -29.76
N LYS A 219 46.59 14.83 -30.06
CA LYS A 219 47.05 15.68 -31.19
C LYS A 219 48.29 16.53 -30.90
N ARG A 220 48.79 16.52 -29.66
CA ARG A 220 49.90 17.37 -29.21
C ARG A 220 51.21 16.60 -28.98
N ASN A 221 51.23 15.31 -29.29
CA ASN A 221 52.42 14.48 -29.52
C ASN A 221 52.61 14.27 -31.03
#